data_AF-A0A1I4KAQ9-F1
#
_entry.id   AF-A0A1I4KAQ9-F1
#
_cell.length_a   1.000
_cell.length_b   1.000
_cell.length_c   1.000
_cell.angle_alpha   90.00
_cell.angle_beta   90.00
_cell.angle_gamma   90.00
#
_symmetry.space_group_name_H-M   'P 1'
#
loop_
_entity.id
_entity.type
_entity.pdbx_description
1 polymer ?
#
loop_
_entity_poly.entity_id
_entity_poly.type
_entity_poly.pdbx_seq_one_letter_code
_entity_poly.pdbx_strand_id
1 'polypeptide(L)'
;MESHYKHLNVEERGVIFAEHERGLSLREIGLLLGRHHGTIERELKRGAVPGGYNPQVERRAYHTAQRRSGRPRKLALGAPFCDWVRNRLIHWRWSPEQIAARLRLMHPDDPSQRISHEAIYAAI
;
A
#
# COMPACT_ATOMS: atom_id res chain seq x y z
N MET A 1 17.70 -22.09 11.67
CA MET A 1 18.25 -20.85 11.10
C MET A 1 17.05 -20.02 10.64
N GLU A 2 16.65 -19.01 11.41
CA GLU A 2 15.51 -18.16 11.08
C GLU A 2 15.87 -17.31 9.86
N SER A 3 15.34 -17.68 8.69
CA SER A 3 15.45 -16.85 7.50
C SER A 3 14.46 -15.70 7.62
N HIS A 4 14.88 -14.63 8.30
CA HIS A 4 14.15 -13.37 8.24
C HIS A 4 14.16 -12.87 6.79
N TYR A 5 13.00 -12.92 6.15
CA TYR A 5 12.81 -12.41 4.79
C TYR A 5 13.08 -10.90 4.77
N LYS A 6 14.27 -10.51 4.30
CA LYS A 6 14.66 -9.10 4.16
C LYS A 6 14.43 -8.65 2.73
N HIS A 7 13.40 -7.82 2.54
CA HIS A 7 13.10 -7.18 1.26
C HIS A 7 14.30 -6.40 0.70
N LEU A 8 14.37 -6.30 -0.63
CA LEU A 8 15.33 -5.43 -1.30
C LEU A 8 14.90 -3.97 -1.11
N ASN A 9 15.81 -3.13 -0.63
CA ASN A 9 15.56 -1.71 -0.50
C ASN A 9 15.67 -0.99 -1.86
N VAL A 10 15.38 0.31 -1.89
CA VAL A 10 15.39 1.12 -3.12
C VAL A 10 16.78 1.17 -3.76
N GLU A 11 17.84 1.27 -2.96
CA GLU A 11 19.23 1.32 -3.44
C GLU A 11 19.66 -0.01 -4.07
N GLU A 12 19.39 -1.13 -3.39
CA GLU A 12 19.67 -2.48 -3.91
C GLU A 12 18.95 -2.70 -5.25
N ARG A 13 17.69 -2.25 -5.37
CA ARG A 13 16.92 -2.31 -6.62
C ARG A 13 17.52 -1.43 -7.73
N GLY A 14 18.04 -0.25 -7.37
CA GLY A 14 18.74 0.64 -8.28
C GLY A 14 20.04 0.03 -8.80
N VAL A 15 20.81 -0.62 -7.93
CA VAL A 15 22.02 -1.36 -8.32
C VAL A 15 21.68 -2.52 -9.24
N ILE A 16 20.66 -3.32 -8.92
CA ILE A 16 20.20 -4.41 -9.80
C ILE A 16 19.86 -3.86 -11.18
N PHE A 17 19.15 -2.73 -11.26
CA PHE A 17 18.81 -2.10 -12.54
C PHE A 17 20.06 -1.70 -13.33
N ALA A 18 20.95 -0.91 -12.71
CA ALA A 18 22.13 -0.39 -13.39
C ALA A 18 23.08 -1.50 -13.87
N GLU A 19 23.34 -2.51 -13.03
CA GLU A 19 24.28 -3.59 -13.38
C GLU A 19 23.68 -4.59 -14.36
N HIS A 20 22.36 -4.85 -14.29
CA HIS A 20 21.70 -5.69 -15.28
C HIS A 20 21.72 -5.05 -16.68
N GLU A 21 21.50 -3.73 -16.78
CA GLU A 21 21.62 -2.98 -18.04
C GLU A 21 23.05 -2.97 -18.59
N ARG A 22 24.06 -3.03 -17.71
CA ARG A 22 25.47 -3.21 -18.09
C ARG A 22 25.82 -4.64 -18.50
N GLY A 23 24.89 -5.58 -18.39
CA GLY A 23 25.06 -6.98 -18.80
C GLY A 23 25.74 -7.88 -17.76
N LEU A 24 25.83 -7.46 -16.49
CA LEU A 24 26.35 -8.32 -15.44
C LEU A 24 25.43 -9.52 -15.19
N SER A 25 26.02 -10.66 -14.85
CA SER A 25 25.27 -11.86 -14.52
C SER A 25 24.59 -11.73 -13.15
N LEU A 26 23.51 -12.50 -12.94
CA LEU A 26 22.78 -12.53 -11.66
C LEU A 26 23.65 -12.94 -10.47
N ARG A 27 24.72 -13.71 -10.72
CA ARG A 27 25.69 -14.13 -9.70
C ARG A 27 26.60 -12.98 -9.30
N GLU A 28 27.10 -12.20 -10.27
CA GLU A 28 27.93 -11.03 -10.01
C GLU A 28 27.15 -9.94 -9.26
N ILE A 29 25.91 -9.67 -9.68
CA ILE A 29 25.02 -8.73 -9.00
C ILE A 29 24.71 -9.22 -7.58
N GLY A 30 24.49 -10.52 -7.40
CA GLY A 30 24.30 -11.13 -6.09
C GLY A 30 25.52 -10.95 -5.18
N LEU A 31 26.73 -11.18 -5.70
CA LEU A 31 27.98 -10.97 -4.95
C LEU A 31 28.16 -9.50 -4.56
N LEU A 32 27.91 -8.56 -5.47
CA LEU A 32 28.01 -7.11 -5.21
C LEU A 32 27.09 -6.67 -4.06
N LEU A 33 25.88 -7.22 -3.99
CA LEU A 33 24.87 -6.86 -2.99
C LEU A 33 24.91 -7.74 -1.73
N GLY A 34 25.76 -8.76 -1.68
CA GLY A 34 25.72 -9.77 -0.61
C GLY A 34 24.39 -10.53 -0.57
N ARG A 35 23.74 -10.72 -1.73
CA ARG A 35 22.46 -11.41 -1.89
C ARG A 35 22.61 -12.67 -2.73
N HIS A 36 21.78 -13.67 -2.45
CA HIS A 36 21.73 -14.87 -3.28
C HIS A 36 21.23 -14.53 -4.70
N HIS A 37 21.85 -15.08 -5.74
CA HIS A 37 21.50 -14.81 -7.15
C HIS A 37 20.01 -15.05 -7.47
N GLY A 38 19.39 -16.06 -6.84
CA GLY A 38 17.96 -16.34 -6.99
C GLY A 38 17.04 -15.23 -6.42
N THR A 39 17.56 -14.38 -5.53
CA THR A 39 16.84 -13.16 -5.11
C THR A 39 16.83 -12.12 -6.20
N ILE A 40 17.94 -11.96 -6.91
CA ILE A 40 18.05 -11.05 -8.06
C ILE A 40 17.14 -11.53 -9.19
N GLU A 41 17.15 -12.85 -9.49
CA GLU A 41 16.28 -13.44 -10.49
C GLU A 41 14.79 -13.20 -10.21
N ARG A 42 14.36 -13.43 -8.95
CA ARG A 42 12.97 -13.20 -8.53
C ARG A 42 12.58 -11.73 -8.63
N GLU A 43 13.51 -10.82 -8.35
CA GLU A 43 13.29 -9.38 -8.49
C GLU A 43 13.11 -8.99 -9.96
N LEU A 44 14.01 -9.42 -10.84
CA LEU A 44 13.92 -9.15 -12.28
C LEU A 44 12.63 -9.71 -12.88
N LYS A 45 12.24 -10.93 -12.51
CA LYS A 45 10.97 -11.53 -12.93
C LYS A 45 9.75 -10.73 -12.44
N ARG A 46 9.81 -10.17 -11.23
CA ARG A 46 8.73 -9.36 -10.65
C ARG A 46 8.62 -7.98 -11.31
N GLY A 47 9.74 -7.37 -11.66
CA GLY A 47 9.82 -6.04 -12.30
C GLY A 47 9.91 -6.07 -13.82
N ALA A 48 9.66 -7.22 -14.46
CA ALA A 48 9.76 -7.38 -15.89
C ALA A 48 8.70 -6.54 -16.63
N VAL A 49 9.16 -5.78 -17.62
CA VAL A 49 8.33 -4.95 -18.52
C VAL A 49 8.75 -5.16 -19.97
N PRO A 50 7.89 -4.82 -20.95
CA PRO A 50 8.32 -4.74 -22.33
C PRO A 50 9.55 -3.84 -22.45
N GLY A 51 10.67 -4.40 -22.91
CA GLY A 51 11.94 -3.69 -23.04
C GLY A 51 12.92 -3.81 -21.86
N GLY A 52 12.61 -4.57 -20.81
CA GLY A 52 13.61 -4.90 -19.78
C GLY A 52 13.06 -5.01 -18.35
N TYR A 53 13.83 -4.52 -17.39
CA TYR A 53 13.48 -4.50 -15.98
C TYR A 53 13.26 -3.07 -15.52
N ASN A 54 12.17 -2.81 -14.79
CA ASN A 54 11.93 -1.51 -14.16
C ASN A 54 11.63 -1.68 -12.66
N PRO A 55 12.52 -1.23 -11.76
CA PRO A 55 12.37 -1.39 -10.31
C PRO A 55 11.16 -0.65 -9.73
N GLN A 56 10.57 0.31 -10.47
CA GLN A 56 9.42 1.10 -10.02
C GLN A 56 8.06 0.43 -10.29
N VAL A 57 8.02 -0.57 -11.16
CA VAL A 57 6.80 -1.31 -11.50
C VAL A 57 6.26 -2.04 -10.28
N GLU A 58 7.16 -2.51 -9.39
CA GLU A 58 6.77 -3.11 -8.11
C GLU A 58 5.89 -2.16 -7.29
N ARG A 59 6.26 -0.88 -7.19
CA ARG A 59 5.51 0.10 -6.39
C ARG A 59 4.11 0.30 -6.95
N ARG A 60 3.97 0.35 -8.27
CA ARG A 60 2.66 0.49 -8.92
C ARG A 60 1.82 -0.77 -8.79
N ALA A 61 2.39 -1.95 -9.03
CA ALA A 61 1.66 -3.22 -8.92
C ALA A 61 1.25 -3.52 -7.48
N TYR A 62 2.13 -3.29 -6.50
CA TYR A 62 1.84 -3.41 -5.07
C TYR A 62 0.76 -2.41 -4.63
N HIS A 63 0.86 -1.12 -4.98
CA HIS A 63 -0.18 -0.15 -4.65
C HIS A 63 -1.51 -0.44 -5.36
N THR A 64 -1.46 -0.95 -6.60
CA THR A 64 -2.67 -1.33 -7.35
C THR A 64 -3.33 -2.57 -6.75
N ALA A 65 -2.54 -3.58 -6.39
CA ALA A 65 -3.01 -4.78 -5.69
C ALA A 65 -3.56 -4.42 -4.31
N GLN A 66 -2.89 -3.55 -3.54
CA GLN A 66 -3.36 -3.05 -2.25
C GLN A 66 -4.67 -2.27 -2.38
N ARG A 67 -4.83 -1.46 -3.44
CA ARG A 67 -6.10 -0.79 -3.77
C ARG A 67 -7.20 -1.77 -4.17
N ARG A 68 -6.86 -2.89 -4.81
CA ARG A 68 -7.79 -3.95 -5.23
C ARG A 68 -8.14 -4.94 -4.11
N SER A 69 -7.22 -5.18 -3.18
CA SER A 69 -7.35 -6.14 -2.08
C SER A 69 -7.86 -5.51 -0.79
N GLY A 70 -7.82 -4.18 -0.68
CA GLY A 70 -8.39 -3.45 0.45
C GLY A 70 -9.90 -3.40 0.35
N ARG A 71 -10.60 -3.81 1.42
CA ARG A 71 -12.03 -3.51 1.61
C ARG A 71 -12.21 -2.00 1.31
N PRO A 72 -13.18 -1.60 0.46
CA PRO A 72 -13.34 -0.20 0.09
C PRO A 72 -13.41 0.66 1.35
N ARG A 73 -12.63 1.75 1.38
CA ARG A 73 -12.62 2.68 2.50
C ARG A 73 -14.04 3.22 2.67
N LYS A 74 -14.61 3.10 3.87
CA LYS A 74 -15.98 3.59 4.15
C LYS A 74 -16.11 5.11 3.87
N LEU A 75 -15.04 5.86 4.11
CA LEU A 75 -14.92 7.28 3.74
C LEU A 75 -14.15 7.44 2.43
N ALA A 76 -14.65 6.84 1.36
CA ALA A 76 -14.18 7.14 0.01
C ALA A 76 -14.61 8.57 -0.36
N LEU A 77 -13.68 9.36 -0.90
CA LEU A 77 -13.95 10.72 -1.33
C LEU A 77 -15.07 10.75 -2.38
N GLY A 78 -16.09 11.58 -2.17
CA GLY A 78 -17.27 11.68 -3.05
C GLY A 78 -18.36 10.64 -2.81
N ALA A 79 -18.17 9.72 -1.84
CA ALA A 79 -19.27 8.85 -1.40
C ALA A 79 -20.24 9.64 -0.49
N PRO A 80 -21.57 9.42 -0.59
CA PRO A 80 -22.56 10.12 0.23
C PRO A 80 -22.30 10.03 1.74
N PHE A 81 -21.77 8.90 2.20
CA PHE A 81 -21.41 8.69 3.60
C PHE A 81 -20.24 9.57 4.05
N CYS A 82 -19.24 9.79 3.17
CA CYS A 82 -18.13 10.68 3.44
C CYS A 82 -18.60 12.14 3.54
N ASP A 83 -19.50 12.56 2.65
CA ASP A 83 -20.05 13.92 2.67
C ASP A 83 -20.93 14.17 3.90
N TRP A 84 -21.68 13.16 4.36
CA TRP A 84 -22.43 13.24 5.62
C TRP A 84 -21.50 13.43 6.83
N VAL A 85 -20.44 12.63 6.93
CA VAL A 85 -19.44 12.76 8.02
C VAL A 85 -18.76 14.13 7.95
N ARG A 86 -18.32 14.56 6.75
CA ARG A 86 -17.72 15.89 6.54
C ARG A 86 -18.67 17.01 6.94
N ASN A 87 -19.96 16.90 6.61
CA ASN A 87 -20.94 17.90 6.97
C ASN A 87 -21.06 18.04 8.49
N ARG A 88 -21.09 16.91 9.22
CA ARG A 88 -21.13 16.90 10.70
C ARG A 88 -19.86 17.47 11.33
N LEU A 89 -18.70 17.21 10.75
CA LEU A 89 -17.43 17.79 11.20
C LEU A 89 -17.40 19.32 11.00
N ILE A 90 -17.70 19.79 9.79
CA ILE A 90 -17.46 21.20 9.40
C ILE A 90 -18.59 22.12 9.87
N HIS A 91 -19.85 21.74 9.62
CA HIS A 91 -20.98 22.64 9.85
C HIS A 91 -21.61 22.47 11.23
N TRP A 92 -21.56 21.25 11.78
CA TRP A 92 -22.14 20.96 13.10
C TRP A 92 -21.09 20.88 14.21
N ARG A 93 -19.80 20.94 13.86
CA ARG A 93 -18.66 20.90 14.79
C ARG A 93 -18.67 19.70 15.72
N TRP A 94 -19.17 18.57 15.23
CA TRP A 94 -19.11 17.33 16.00
C TRP A 94 -17.69 16.78 15.99
N SER A 95 -17.25 16.19 17.10
CA SER A 95 -15.99 15.46 17.12
C SER A 95 -16.13 14.10 16.43
N PRO A 96 -15.03 13.50 15.92
CA PRO A 96 -15.04 12.13 15.39
C PRO A 96 -15.67 11.10 16.35
N GLU A 97 -15.46 11.23 17.66
CA GLU A 97 -16.05 10.38 18.69
C GLU A 97 -17.57 10.56 18.77
N GLN A 98 -18.06 11.80 18.71
CA GLN A 98 -19.50 12.09 18.70
C GLN A 98 -20.18 11.53 17.46
N ILE A 99 -19.53 11.63 16.29
CA ILE A 99 -20.03 11.06 15.04
C ILE A 99 -20.09 9.53 15.13
N ALA A 100 -19.01 8.88 15.57
CA ALA A 100 -18.95 7.43 15.73
C ALA A 100 -19.98 6.92 16.74
N ALA A 101 -20.15 7.62 17.88
CA ALA A 101 -21.14 7.28 18.89
C ALA A 101 -22.57 7.43 18.36
N ARG A 102 -22.87 8.52 17.64
CA ARG A 102 -24.19 8.74 17.05
C ARG A 102 -24.52 7.67 16.00
N LEU A 103 -23.57 7.29 15.14
CA LEU A 103 -23.78 6.25 14.14
C LEU A 103 -24.05 4.88 14.77
N ARG A 104 -23.38 4.55 15.88
CA ARG A 104 -23.68 3.33 16.65
C ARG A 104 -25.11 3.32 17.19
N LEU A 105 -25.60 4.46 17.66
CA LEU A 105 -26.97 4.60 18.17
C LEU A 105 -28.03 4.54 17.05
N MET A 106 -27.75 5.15 15.90
CA MET A 106 -28.68 5.19 14.77
C MET A 106 -28.77 3.85 14.02
N HIS A 107 -27.70 3.07 14.03
CA HIS A 107 -27.60 1.82 13.27
C HIS A 107 -27.22 0.64 14.18
N PRO A 108 -28.00 0.30 15.22
CA PRO A 108 -27.64 -0.73 16.21
C PRO A 108 -27.56 -2.15 15.66
N ASP A 109 -28.19 -2.42 14.50
CA ASP A 109 -28.18 -3.73 13.82
C ASP A 109 -27.40 -3.74 12.50
N ASP A 110 -26.93 -2.59 12.02
CA ASP A 110 -26.16 -2.49 10.77
C ASP A 110 -24.73 -1.96 10.99
N PRO A 111 -23.74 -2.85 11.16
CA PRO A 111 -22.34 -2.47 11.28
C PRO A 111 -21.75 -1.84 10.01
N SER A 112 -22.38 -1.99 8.84
CA SER A 112 -21.90 -1.40 7.59
C SER A 112 -22.02 0.13 7.62
N GLN A 113 -23.03 0.66 8.31
CA GLN A 113 -23.30 2.09 8.50
C GLN A 113 -22.55 2.72 9.70
N ARG A 114 -21.73 1.94 10.40
CA ARG A 114 -20.90 2.43 11.52
C ARG A 114 -19.47 2.70 11.08
N ILE A 115 -18.81 3.64 11.73
CA ILE A 115 -17.38 3.88 11.54
C ILE A 115 -16.74 4.21 12.88
N SER A 116 -15.48 3.80 13.07
CA SER A 116 -14.72 4.16 14.27
C SER A 116 -14.22 5.60 14.17
N HIS A 117 -13.96 6.23 15.30
CA HIS A 117 -13.50 7.62 15.33
C HIS A 117 -12.06 7.73 14.82
N GLU A 118 -11.23 6.70 15.03
CA GLU A 118 -9.89 6.58 14.46
C GLU A 118 -9.92 6.51 12.93
N ALA A 119 -10.91 5.80 12.36
CA ALA A 119 -11.08 5.75 10.91
C ALA A 119 -11.58 7.09 10.33
N ILE A 120 -12.31 7.88 11.12
CA ILE A 120 -12.63 9.27 10.76
C ILE A 120 -11.35 10.11 10.80
N TYR A 121 -10.58 10.09 11.90
CA TYR A 121 -9.31 10.81 12.00
C TYR A 121 -8.33 10.49 10.87
N ALA A 122 -8.21 9.22 10.47
CA ALA A 122 -7.32 8.82 9.38
C ALA A 122 -7.77 9.28 7.98
N ALA A 123 -8.99 9.80 7.85
CA ALA A 123 -9.58 10.22 6.59
C ALA A 123 -9.68 11.74 6.40
N ILE A 124 -9.47 12.52 7.46
CA ILE A 124 -9.44 13.99 7.46
C ILE A 124 -8.01 14.52 7.36
#